data_AF-A0AAE3J2M8-F1
#
_entry.id   AF-A0AAE3J2M8-F1
#
_cell.length_a   1.000
_cell.length_b   1.000
_cell.length_c   1.000
_cell.angle_alpha   90.00
_cell.angle_beta   90.00
_cell.angle_gamma   90.00
#
_symmetry.space_group_name_H-M   'P 1'
#
loop_
_entity.id
_entity.type
_entity.pdbx_description
1 polymer ?
#
loop_
_entity_poly.entity_id
_entity_poly.type
_entity_poly.pdbx_seq_one_letter_code
_entity_poly.pdbx_strand_id
1 'polypeptide(L)'
;MHVEIEFPDEPKKERRSPAKERGGSSVEQQEGEAAEKQALLRLISKDGMEAKQALRIMARYGKPPREEIQASLGEQLELFGLHEGDLSPIERKQCLAIIDSLTETDDLENPEQVHEQLESFLAESFVEKAFEKIDRFNLFYEQKAEPEQLRSALREVMGTVGAMAKISSPSDPNTAKLWKDLSERYIGVILRKKGADIEHKKVFEEVFDEFQDVIEGDLYDKFAMDVYLKGDHHKYDAEGLSMALYGRTKEEVKEKKLENRKTVAQYLLEHKDDEPSIELLQELHRIYNDGIVPKKYANFRREGHEVSFGGKRVGVLGEDVRAELERLIDRTKEMLDRKSIGVRYGMEAAKLHNEMLHIHPFSDRNGSTSMLFLEFLMAKRGYVPQEKKTAHYYDYVRKVVKNNPLAVAVVGAGQYEMVRSFGYFKGETTKGKEDQYQALLEREYGTEAK
;
A
#
# COMPACT_ATOMS: atom_id res chain seq x y z
N MET A 1 -10.38 -31.56 -65.36
CA MET A 1 -9.98 -30.14 -65.33
C MET A 1 -8.68 -30.06 -64.55
N HIS A 2 -7.56 -30.12 -65.26
CA HIS A 2 -6.24 -29.83 -64.72
C HIS A 2 -5.98 -28.34 -64.94
N VAL A 3 -5.63 -27.63 -63.88
CA VAL A 3 -5.21 -26.23 -63.93
C VAL A 3 -3.70 -26.23 -63.77
N GLU A 4 -2.99 -25.93 -64.85
CA GLU A 4 -1.56 -25.57 -64.83
C GLU A 4 -1.40 -24.23 -64.12
N ILE A 5 -0.46 -24.17 -63.17
CA ILE A 5 -0.05 -22.95 -62.49
C ILE A 5 1.32 -22.59 -63.07
N GLU A 6 1.38 -21.52 -63.86
CA GLU A 6 2.63 -20.90 -64.31
C GLU A 6 3.26 -20.12 -63.14
N PHE A 7 4.54 -20.41 -62.87
CA PHE A 7 5.35 -19.61 -61.96
C PHE A 7 6.08 -18.51 -62.74
N PRO A 8 6.09 -17.26 -62.26
CA PRO A 8 6.83 -16.18 -62.91
C PRO A 8 8.34 -16.37 -62.75
N ASP A 9 9.09 -16.08 -63.82
CA ASP A 9 10.55 -16.15 -63.89
C ASP A 9 11.24 -15.31 -62.79
N GLU A 10 12.28 -15.89 -62.18
CA GLU A 10 13.13 -15.19 -61.22
C GLU A 10 13.80 -13.95 -61.86
N PRO A 11 13.76 -12.78 -61.19
CA PRO A 11 14.46 -11.61 -61.68
C PRO A 11 15.97 -11.83 -61.59
N LYS A 12 16.65 -11.66 -62.74
CA LYS A 12 18.11 -11.69 -62.86
C LYS A 12 18.75 -10.73 -61.85
N LYS A 13 19.57 -11.28 -60.94
CA LYS A 13 20.45 -10.51 -60.05
C LYS A 13 21.48 -9.73 -60.85
N GLU A 14 21.25 -8.43 -61.02
CA GLU A 14 22.31 -7.48 -61.40
C GLU A 14 23.30 -7.35 -60.24
N ARG A 15 24.56 -7.73 -60.47
CA ARG A 15 25.69 -7.40 -59.61
C ARG A 15 25.94 -5.88 -59.70
N ARG A 16 25.36 -5.12 -58.76
CA ARG A 16 25.78 -3.74 -58.50
C ARG A 16 27.08 -3.75 -57.71
N SER A 17 28.12 -3.11 -58.26
CA SER A 17 29.37 -2.81 -57.57
C SER A 17 29.11 -1.94 -56.33
N PRO A 18 29.89 -2.09 -55.25
CA PRO A 18 29.72 -1.28 -54.04
C PRO A 18 30.05 0.18 -54.35
N ALA A 19 29.01 1.01 -54.43
CA ALA A 19 29.16 2.45 -54.42
C ALA A 19 29.71 2.86 -53.06
N LYS A 20 30.84 3.54 -53.07
CA LYS A 20 31.52 4.08 -51.90
C LYS A 20 30.68 5.24 -51.38
N GLU A 21 29.76 4.99 -50.44
CA GLU A 21 29.06 6.02 -49.68
C GLU A 21 30.10 6.86 -48.93
N ARG A 22 30.44 8.02 -49.50
CA ARG A 22 31.30 9.02 -48.88
C ARG A 22 30.46 10.23 -48.52
N GLY A 23 30.33 10.49 -47.22
CA GLY A 23 30.33 11.86 -46.70
C GLY A 23 29.03 12.65 -46.69
N GLY A 24 27.87 12.01 -46.50
CA GLY A 24 26.62 12.73 -46.22
C GLY A 24 26.35 13.02 -44.73
N SER A 25 27.02 12.32 -43.80
CA SER A 25 26.59 12.32 -42.39
C SER A 25 27.08 13.51 -41.55
N SER A 26 28.08 14.30 -41.98
CA SER A 26 28.72 15.23 -41.04
C SER A 26 27.92 16.50 -40.77
N VAL A 27 27.11 16.99 -41.72
CA VAL A 27 26.35 18.25 -41.56
C VAL A 27 25.09 18.01 -40.75
N GLU A 28 24.31 16.97 -41.07
CA GLU A 28 23.11 16.61 -40.30
C GLU A 28 23.44 16.21 -38.86
N GLN A 29 24.57 15.52 -38.63
CA GLN A 29 25.05 15.22 -37.28
C GLN A 29 25.44 16.47 -36.49
N GLN A 30 26.07 17.47 -37.14
CA GLN A 30 26.44 18.73 -36.50
C GLN A 30 25.22 19.60 -36.17
N GLU A 31 24.22 19.64 -37.07
CA GLU A 31 22.97 20.36 -36.84
C GLU A 31 22.15 19.73 -35.70
N GLY A 32 22.10 18.40 -35.64
CA GLY A 32 21.48 17.66 -34.54
C GLY A 32 22.15 17.93 -33.20
N GLU A 33 23.49 17.84 -33.14
CA GLU A 33 24.25 18.10 -31.90
C GLU A 33 24.11 19.56 -31.43
N ALA A 34 24.08 20.54 -32.35
CA ALA A 34 23.86 21.93 -32.01
C ALA A 34 22.46 22.18 -31.43
N ALA A 35 21.42 21.52 -31.96
CA ALA A 35 20.07 21.60 -31.43
C ALA A 35 19.95 20.94 -30.04
N GLU A 36 20.57 19.77 -29.84
CA GLU A 36 20.66 19.08 -28.55
C GLU A 36 21.32 19.96 -27.47
N LYS A 37 22.44 20.59 -27.83
CA LYS A 37 23.19 21.54 -27.01
C LYS A 37 22.39 22.80 -26.69
N GLN A 38 21.67 23.34 -27.66
CA GLN A 38 20.81 24.51 -27.43
C GLN A 38 19.64 24.18 -26.50
N ALA A 39 19.08 22.97 -26.58
CA ALA A 39 18.04 22.50 -25.65
C ALA A 39 18.59 22.44 -24.22
N LEU A 40 19.78 21.86 -24.02
CA LEU A 40 20.45 21.81 -22.72
C LEU A 40 20.76 23.21 -22.16
N LEU A 41 21.19 24.15 -23.01
CA LEU A 41 21.41 25.55 -22.61
C LEU A 41 20.12 26.24 -22.14
N ARG A 42 19.01 26.06 -22.87
CA ARG A 42 17.72 26.66 -22.51
C ARG A 42 17.23 26.12 -21.17
N LEU A 43 17.34 24.81 -21.02
CA LEU A 43 16.99 24.06 -19.82
C LEU A 43 17.75 24.61 -18.60
N ILE A 44 19.08 24.70 -18.69
CA ILE A 44 19.96 25.23 -17.63
C ILE A 44 19.71 26.73 -17.35
N SER A 45 19.44 27.52 -18.39
CA SER A 45 19.24 28.97 -18.24
C SER A 45 17.96 29.35 -17.50
N LYS A 46 16.98 28.44 -17.44
CA LYS A 46 15.67 28.67 -16.80
C LYS A 46 15.81 28.89 -15.29
N ASP A 47 16.83 28.31 -14.67
CA ASP A 47 17.04 28.33 -13.21
C ASP A 47 18.06 29.37 -12.76
N GLY A 48 18.40 30.33 -13.63
CA GLY A 48 19.33 31.41 -13.31
C GLY A 48 20.78 30.96 -13.17
N MET A 49 21.15 29.84 -13.78
CA MET A 49 22.53 29.34 -13.74
C MET A 49 23.49 30.28 -14.46
N GLU A 50 24.66 30.52 -13.87
CA GLU A 50 25.67 31.40 -14.43
C GLU A 50 26.20 30.85 -15.77
N ALA A 51 26.47 31.75 -16.73
CA ALA A 51 26.90 31.37 -18.07
C ALA A 51 28.17 30.48 -18.08
N LYS A 52 29.09 30.73 -17.13
CA LYS A 52 30.31 29.94 -16.95
C LYS A 52 30.02 28.49 -16.57
N GLN A 53 29.00 28.24 -15.74
CA GLN A 53 28.59 26.90 -15.30
C GLN A 53 27.87 26.17 -16.43
N ALA A 54 26.94 26.85 -17.12
CA ALA A 54 26.28 26.31 -18.30
C ALA A 54 27.31 25.87 -19.37
N LEU A 55 28.33 26.68 -19.64
CA LEU A 55 29.40 26.32 -20.57
C LEU A 55 30.22 25.09 -20.14
N ARG A 56 30.40 24.86 -18.83
CA ARG A 56 31.08 23.66 -18.32
C ARG A 56 30.27 22.40 -18.56
N ILE A 57 28.97 22.42 -18.28
CA ILE A 57 28.06 21.29 -18.54
C ILE A 57 28.06 20.98 -20.05
N MET A 58 28.00 22.02 -20.87
CA MET A 58 28.07 21.92 -22.32
C MET A 58 29.39 21.35 -22.84
N ALA A 59 30.50 21.64 -22.17
CA ALA A 59 31.81 21.09 -22.52
C ALA A 59 31.92 19.59 -22.20
N ARG A 60 31.03 19.03 -21.39
CA ARG A 60 30.94 17.60 -21.08
C ARG A 60 29.92 16.87 -21.96
N TYR A 61 28.95 17.59 -22.49
CA TYR A 61 27.94 17.03 -23.37
C TYR A 61 28.54 16.25 -24.55
N GLY A 62 28.12 15.00 -24.71
CA GLY A 62 28.57 14.12 -25.79
C GLY A 62 29.91 13.43 -25.58
N LYS A 63 30.63 13.70 -24.48
CA LYS A 63 31.81 12.92 -24.11
C LYS A 63 31.40 11.54 -23.57
N PRO A 64 32.19 10.48 -23.81
CA PRO A 64 31.99 9.20 -23.15
C PRO A 64 32.05 9.39 -21.62
N PRO A 65 30.98 9.05 -20.87
CA PRO A 65 30.98 9.20 -19.42
C PRO A 65 31.94 8.17 -18.79
N ARG A 66 32.48 8.52 -17.62
CA ARG A 66 33.20 7.56 -16.75
C ARG A 66 32.21 6.50 -16.24
N GLU A 67 32.69 5.29 -15.93
CA GLU A 67 31.85 4.20 -15.41
C GLU A 67 31.11 4.62 -14.12
N GLU A 68 31.78 5.34 -13.23
CA GLU A 68 31.20 5.88 -11.98
C GLU A 68 30.01 6.82 -12.24
N ILE A 69 30.06 7.62 -13.32
CA ILE A 69 28.97 8.54 -13.69
C ILE A 69 27.77 7.77 -14.25
N GLN A 70 28.01 6.70 -15.00
CA GLN A 70 26.93 5.82 -15.47
C GLN A 70 26.25 5.11 -14.29
N ALA A 71 27.02 4.57 -13.35
CA ALA A 71 26.49 3.95 -12.15
C ALA A 71 25.65 4.95 -11.34
N SER A 72 26.17 6.17 -11.14
CA SER A 72 25.44 7.24 -10.45
C SER A 72 24.14 7.63 -11.14
N LEU A 73 24.07 7.65 -12.47
CA LEU A 73 22.80 7.85 -13.19
C LEU A 73 21.79 6.75 -12.88
N GLY A 74 22.22 5.49 -12.88
CA GLY A 74 21.37 4.35 -12.55
C GLY A 74 20.77 4.47 -11.13
N GLU A 75 21.61 4.79 -10.14
CA GLU A 75 21.18 4.99 -8.75
C GLU A 75 20.18 6.15 -8.62
N GLN A 76 20.45 7.27 -9.29
CA GLN A 76 19.55 8.43 -9.27
C GLN A 76 18.21 8.14 -9.95
N LEU A 77 18.20 7.41 -11.06
CA LEU A 77 16.95 7.01 -11.74
C LEU A 77 16.12 6.05 -10.88
N GLU A 78 16.76 5.14 -10.14
CA GLU A 78 16.09 4.18 -9.27
C GLU A 78 15.28 4.86 -8.15
N LEU A 79 15.75 6.03 -7.65
CA LEU A 79 15.02 6.84 -6.66
C LEU A 79 13.63 7.27 -7.15
N PHE A 80 13.43 7.35 -8.47
CA PHE A 80 12.16 7.71 -9.12
C PHE A 80 11.48 6.50 -9.79
N GLY A 81 12.04 5.29 -9.61
CA GLY A 81 11.56 4.05 -10.23
C GLY A 81 11.70 4.03 -11.75
N LEU A 82 12.72 4.73 -12.25
CA LEU A 82 13.09 4.79 -13.66
C LEU A 82 14.26 3.87 -13.97
N HIS A 83 14.42 3.55 -15.24
CA HIS A 83 15.58 2.86 -15.79
C HIS A 83 16.21 3.69 -16.90
N GLU A 84 17.46 3.41 -17.28
CA GLU A 84 18.10 4.16 -18.38
C GLU A 84 17.32 4.09 -19.70
N GLY A 85 16.57 3.01 -19.93
CA GLY A 85 15.69 2.85 -21.09
C GLY A 85 14.46 3.77 -21.10
N ASP A 86 14.13 4.40 -19.97
CA ASP A 86 13.07 5.41 -19.90
C ASP A 86 13.53 6.79 -20.44
N LEU A 87 14.83 6.99 -20.59
CA LEU A 87 15.41 8.21 -21.16
C LEU A 87 15.63 8.05 -22.66
N SER A 88 15.30 9.09 -23.43
CA SER A 88 15.78 9.18 -24.80
C SER A 88 17.32 9.27 -24.83
N PRO A 89 17.98 8.94 -25.96
CA PRO A 89 19.43 9.10 -26.08
C PRO A 89 19.93 10.52 -25.79
N ILE A 90 19.11 11.53 -26.09
CA ILE A 90 19.42 12.95 -25.85
C ILE A 90 19.36 13.25 -24.35
N GLU A 91 18.27 12.86 -23.69
CA GLU A 91 18.07 13.07 -22.25
C GLU A 91 19.13 12.33 -21.43
N ARG A 92 19.48 11.10 -21.82
CA ARG A 92 20.56 10.33 -21.19
C ARG A 92 21.89 11.08 -21.26
N LYS A 93 22.27 11.61 -22.44
CA LYS A 93 23.49 12.43 -22.58
C LYS A 93 23.43 13.70 -21.71
N GLN A 94 22.26 14.34 -21.61
CA GLN A 94 22.08 15.55 -20.80
C GLN A 94 22.28 15.23 -19.31
N CYS A 95 21.61 14.19 -18.81
CA CYS A 95 21.72 13.76 -17.41
C CYS A 95 23.15 13.36 -17.06
N LEU A 96 23.83 12.59 -17.92
CA LEU A 96 25.24 12.22 -17.71
C LEU A 96 26.16 13.45 -17.66
N ALA A 97 25.94 14.45 -18.51
CA ALA A 97 26.73 15.68 -18.49
C ALA A 97 26.51 16.49 -17.20
N ILE A 98 25.30 16.48 -16.66
CA ILE A 98 24.95 17.15 -15.39
C ILE A 98 25.57 16.41 -14.21
N ILE A 99 25.42 15.09 -14.13
CA ILE A 99 26.01 14.26 -13.07
C ILE A 99 27.55 14.36 -13.09
N ASP A 100 28.17 14.30 -14.27
CA ASP A 100 29.61 14.50 -14.39
C ASP A 100 30.01 15.90 -13.89
N SER A 101 29.20 16.92 -14.16
CA SER A 101 29.44 18.28 -13.65
C SER A 101 29.32 18.37 -12.12
N LEU A 102 28.38 17.65 -11.49
CA LEU A 102 28.22 17.60 -10.04
C LEU A 102 29.50 17.10 -9.33
N THR A 103 30.22 16.15 -9.94
CA THR A 103 31.44 15.56 -9.35
C THR A 103 32.69 16.44 -9.41
N GLU A 104 32.63 17.60 -10.08
CA GLU A 104 33.79 18.48 -10.31
C GLU A 104 33.42 19.96 -10.05
N THR A 105 32.63 20.20 -9.02
CA THR A 105 32.18 21.55 -8.63
C THR A 105 33.17 22.31 -7.75
N ASP A 106 34.24 21.67 -7.24
CA ASP A 106 35.18 22.23 -6.24
C ASP A 106 35.84 23.56 -6.64
N ASP A 107 35.97 23.84 -7.94
CA ASP A 107 36.59 25.07 -8.47
C ASP A 107 35.58 26.21 -8.74
N LEU A 108 34.34 26.12 -8.24
CA LEU A 108 33.30 27.12 -8.46
C LEU A 108 33.20 28.14 -7.32
N GLU A 109 32.83 29.36 -7.69
CA GLU A 109 32.34 30.33 -6.71
C GLU A 109 30.95 29.86 -6.28
N ASN A 110 30.84 29.41 -5.02
CA ASN A 110 29.64 28.83 -4.40
C ASN A 110 29.22 27.42 -4.89
N PRO A 111 30.04 26.38 -4.66
CA PRO A 111 29.79 25.03 -5.16
C PRO A 111 28.49 24.41 -4.62
N GLU A 112 28.11 24.72 -3.37
CA GLU A 112 26.89 24.20 -2.73
C GLU A 112 25.63 24.62 -3.48
N GLN A 113 25.51 25.92 -3.80
CA GLN A 113 24.35 26.44 -4.55
C GLN A 113 24.25 25.81 -5.95
N VAL A 114 25.39 25.60 -6.62
CA VAL A 114 25.41 24.98 -7.96
C VAL A 114 25.03 23.52 -7.88
N HIS A 115 25.49 22.82 -6.85
CA HIS A 115 25.14 21.44 -6.60
C HIS A 115 23.63 21.29 -6.39
N GLU A 116 23.05 22.11 -5.51
CA GLU A 116 21.61 22.15 -5.24
C GLU A 116 20.80 22.45 -6.52
N GLN A 117 21.23 23.42 -7.33
CA GLN A 117 20.56 23.73 -8.60
C GLN A 117 20.59 22.56 -9.59
N LEU A 118 21.73 21.89 -9.75
CA LEU A 118 21.88 20.77 -10.67
C LEU A 118 21.13 19.51 -10.19
N GLU A 119 21.14 19.24 -8.88
CA GLU A 119 20.35 18.17 -8.28
C GLU A 119 18.84 18.43 -8.42
N SER A 120 18.40 19.64 -8.12
CA SER A 120 17.00 20.06 -8.31
C SER A 120 16.59 19.89 -9.77
N PHE A 121 17.45 20.29 -10.69
CA PHE A 121 17.20 20.15 -12.12
C PHE A 121 17.03 18.67 -12.53
N LEU A 122 17.94 17.79 -12.09
CA LEU A 122 17.83 16.35 -12.36
C LEU A 122 16.56 15.75 -11.75
N ALA A 123 16.25 16.10 -10.49
CA ALA A 123 15.08 15.62 -9.79
C ALA A 123 13.79 16.03 -10.52
N GLU A 124 13.66 17.29 -10.96
CA GLU A 124 12.51 17.75 -11.75
C GLU A 124 12.37 16.96 -13.06
N SER A 125 13.47 16.76 -13.79
CA SER A 125 13.45 15.99 -15.03
C SER A 125 13.04 14.53 -14.81
N PHE A 126 13.52 13.90 -13.74
CA PHE A 126 13.14 12.52 -13.40
C PHE A 126 11.70 12.42 -12.92
N VAL A 127 11.19 13.40 -12.17
CA VAL A 127 9.75 13.48 -11.83
C VAL A 127 8.89 13.54 -13.10
N GLU A 128 9.24 14.40 -14.06
CA GLU A 128 8.52 14.50 -15.33
C GLU A 128 8.52 13.16 -16.08
N LYS A 129 9.66 12.45 -16.12
CA LYS A 129 9.76 11.14 -16.77
C LYS A 129 8.98 10.04 -16.04
N ALA A 130 8.98 10.05 -14.71
CA ALA A 130 8.16 9.16 -13.92
C ALA A 130 6.66 9.36 -14.23
N PHE A 131 6.22 10.61 -14.34
CA PHE A 131 4.85 10.91 -14.74
C PHE A 131 4.53 10.53 -16.18
N GLU A 132 5.42 10.79 -17.13
CA GLU A 132 5.26 10.32 -18.52
C GLU A 132 5.14 8.79 -18.59
N LYS A 133 5.89 8.04 -17.78
CA LYS A 133 5.80 6.59 -17.70
C LYS A 133 4.43 6.12 -17.21
N ILE A 134 3.89 6.75 -16.16
CA ILE A 134 2.54 6.45 -15.66
C ILE A 134 1.46 6.85 -16.68
N ASP A 135 1.62 8.00 -17.34
CA ASP A 135 0.68 8.50 -18.35
C ASP A 135 0.70 7.62 -19.62
N ARG A 136 1.87 7.14 -20.05
CA ARG A 136 2.02 6.18 -21.15
C ARG A 136 1.28 4.87 -20.88
N PHE A 137 1.26 4.38 -19.65
CA PHE A 137 0.47 3.20 -19.29
C PHE A 137 -1.02 3.39 -19.55
N ASN A 138 -1.57 4.57 -19.25
CA ASN A 138 -2.98 4.85 -19.51
C ASN A 138 -3.31 4.80 -21.02
N LEU A 139 -2.42 5.36 -21.85
CA LEU A 139 -2.56 5.30 -23.31
C LEU A 139 -2.39 3.86 -23.83
N PHE A 140 -1.42 3.13 -23.28
CA PHE A 140 -1.15 1.74 -23.63
C PHE A 140 -2.35 0.83 -23.31
N TYR A 141 -3.01 1.04 -22.17
CA TYR A 141 -4.22 0.32 -21.79
C TYR A 141 -5.37 0.56 -22.77
N GLU A 142 -5.56 1.81 -23.23
CA GLU A 142 -6.61 2.17 -24.19
C GLU A 142 -6.45 1.49 -25.56
N GLN A 143 -5.23 1.08 -25.91
CA GLN A 143 -4.94 0.34 -27.14
C GLN A 143 -5.29 -1.16 -27.05
N LYS A 144 -5.94 -1.60 -25.96
CA LYS A 144 -6.31 -3.01 -25.70
C LYS A 144 -5.10 -3.94 -25.71
N ALA A 145 -4.09 -3.58 -24.94
CA ALA A 145 -2.90 -4.40 -24.76
C ALA A 145 -3.22 -5.85 -24.36
N GLU A 146 -2.41 -6.78 -24.85
CA GLU A 146 -2.49 -8.18 -24.44
C GLU A 146 -2.16 -8.32 -22.94
N PRO A 147 -2.78 -9.26 -22.20
CA PRO A 147 -2.63 -9.38 -20.75
C PRO A 147 -1.16 -9.43 -20.25
N GLU A 148 -0.26 -10.10 -20.97
CA GLU A 148 1.14 -10.20 -20.57
C GLU A 148 1.88 -8.85 -20.68
N GLN A 149 1.61 -8.10 -21.75
CA GLN A 149 2.20 -6.79 -21.94
C GLN A 149 1.64 -5.80 -20.91
N LEU A 150 0.34 -5.90 -20.61
CA LEU A 150 -0.30 -5.15 -19.54
C LEU A 150 0.35 -5.44 -18.19
N ARG A 151 0.63 -6.72 -17.88
CA ARG A 151 1.30 -7.12 -16.63
C ARG A 151 2.67 -6.47 -16.50
N SER A 152 3.50 -6.56 -17.55
CA SER A 152 4.83 -5.95 -17.54
C SER A 152 4.76 -4.43 -17.34
N ALA A 153 3.91 -3.74 -18.11
CA ALA A 153 3.75 -2.30 -18.02
C ALA A 153 3.20 -1.86 -16.65
N LEU A 154 2.24 -2.59 -16.08
CA LEU A 154 1.68 -2.29 -14.76
C LEU A 154 2.72 -2.48 -13.65
N ARG A 155 3.56 -3.52 -13.72
CA ARG A 155 4.67 -3.72 -12.76
C ARG A 155 5.65 -2.56 -12.77
N GLU A 156 6.04 -2.09 -13.96
CA GLU A 156 6.93 -0.93 -14.09
C GLU A 156 6.31 0.35 -13.52
N VAL A 157 5.02 0.57 -13.79
CA VAL A 157 4.26 1.69 -13.20
C VAL A 157 4.19 1.59 -11.69
N MET A 158 3.90 0.42 -11.13
CA MET A 158 3.81 0.24 -9.68
C MET A 158 5.17 0.42 -9.00
N GLY A 159 6.27 0.02 -9.66
CA GLY A 159 7.63 0.35 -9.21
C GLY A 159 7.89 1.85 -9.17
N THR A 160 7.49 2.55 -10.23
CA THR A 160 7.58 4.03 -10.34
C THR A 160 6.75 4.72 -9.26
N VAL A 161 5.49 4.31 -9.09
CA VAL A 161 4.58 4.83 -8.06
C VAL A 161 5.14 4.61 -6.66
N GLY A 162 5.69 3.42 -6.38
CA GLY A 162 6.30 3.11 -5.09
C GLY A 162 7.52 3.98 -4.79
N ALA A 163 8.42 4.17 -5.75
CA ALA A 163 9.58 5.03 -5.59
C ALA A 163 9.17 6.50 -5.37
N MET A 164 8.29 7.01 -6.23
CA MET A 164 7.75 8.38 -6.14
C MET A 164 6.97 8.64 -4.84
N ALA A 165 6.26 7.62 -4.34
CA ALA A 165 5.58 7.73 -3.06
C ALA A 165 6.57 7.92 -1.91
N LYS A 166 7.77 7.32 -1.94
CA LYS A 166 8.76 7.45 -0.85
C LYS A 166 9.35 8.86 -0.74
N ILE A 167 9.46 9.58 -1.86
CA ILE A 167 10.03 10.93 -1.92
C ILE A 167 8.99 12.06 -1.87
N SER A 168 7.70 11.73 -1.73
CA SER A 168 6.62 12.71 -1.69
C SER A 168 5.80 12.59 -0.41
N SER A 169 5.28 13.72 0.10
CA SER A 169 4.43 13.72 1.27
C SER A 169 3.32 14.79 1.18
N PRO A 170 2.06 14.46 1.54
CA PRO A 170 0.99 15.46 1.61
C PRO A 170 1.19 16.51 2.72
N SER A 171 1.97 16.19 3.76
CA SER A 171 2.18 17.08 4.91
C SER A 171 3.41 17.98 4.77
N ASP A 172 4.29 17.69 3.81
CA ASP A 172 5.49 18.48 3.54
C ASP A 172 5.18 19.50 2.43
N PRO A 173 5.22 20.82 2.70
CA PRO A 173 4.93 21.85 1.70
C PRO A 173 5.80 21.75 0.44
N ASN A 174 7.04 21.25 0.55
CA ASN A 174 7.97 21.16 -0.57
C ASN A 174 7.60 20.04 -1.54
N THR A 175 6.98 18.96 -1.05
CA THR A 175 6.65 17.78 -1.85
C THR A 175 5.14 17.50 -1.95
N ALA A 176 4.29 18.32 -1.34
CA ALA A 176 2.83 18.18 -1.37
C ALA A 176 2.26 18.26 -2.78
N LYS A 177 2.83 19.11 -3.65
CA LYS A 177 2.43 19.18 -5.07
C LYS A 177 2.78 17.87 -5.79
N LEU A 178 3.98 17.34 -5.57
CA LEU A 178 4.44 16.07 -6.14
C LEU A 178 3.50 14.93 -5.73
N TRP A 179 3.15 14.86 -4.43
CA TRP A 179 2.19 13.89 -3.92
C TRP A 179 0.82 14.02 -4.60
N LYS A 180 0.30 15.25 -4.72
CA LYS A 180 -0.99 15.49 -5.37
C LYS A 180 -0.98 14.96 -6.80
N ASP A 181 0.01 15.34 -7.60
CA ASP A 181 0.12 14.96 -9.01
C ASP A 181 0.31 13.43 -9.18
N LEU A 182 1.05 12.78 -8.26
CA LEU A 182 1.19 11.32 -8.20
C LEU A 182 -0.13 10.63 -7.84
N SER A 183 -0.83 11.13 -6.82
CA SER A 183 -2.08 10.54 -6.32
C SER A 183 -3.18 10.56 -7.37
N GLU A 184 -3.29 11.65 -8.15
CA GLU A 184 -4.25 11.78 -9.25
C GLU A 184 -3.97 10.76 -10.36
N ARG A 185 -2.70 10.56 -10.72
CA ARG A 185 -2.29 9.58 -11.72
C ARG A 185 -2.51 8.14 -11.26
N TYR A 186 -2.18 7.84 -10.01
CA TYR A 186 -2.44 6.53 -9.42
C TYR A 186 -3.94 6.19 -9.40
N ILE A 187 -4.79 7.16 -9.07
CA ILE A 187 -6.25 7.02 -9.20
C ILE A 187 -6.64 6.73 -10.66
N GLY A 188 -6.01 7.40 -11.62
CA GLY A 188 -6.18 7.11 -13.05
C GLY A 188 -5.92 5.65 -13.41
N VAL A 189 -4.82 5.07 -12.92
CA VAL A 189 -4.46 3.65 -13.09
C VAL A 189 -5.55 2.74 -12.48
N ILE A 190 -5.98 3.04 -11.25
CA ILE A 190 -7.04 2.29 -10.56
C ILE A 190 -8.37 2.31 -11.34
N LEU A 191 -8.76 3.45 -11.90
CA LEU A 191 -10.02 3.58 -12.63
C LEU A 191 -10.05 2.67 -13.87
N ARG A 192 -8.90 2.34 -14.45
CA ARG A 192 -8.80 1.36 -15.55
C ARG A 192 -9.20 -0.04 -15.11
N LYS A 193 -8.75 -0.51 -13.94
CA LYS A 193 -9.17 -1.80 -13.35
C LYS A 193 -10.69 -1.90 -13.23
N LYS A 194 -11.36 -0.83 -12.77
CA LYS A 194 -12.82 -0.85 -12.57
C LYS A 194 -13.60 -1.09 -13.86
N GLY A 195 -13.11 -0.57 -14.99
CA GLY A 195 -13.68 -0.74 -16.32
C GLY A 195 -13.13 -1.94 -17.11
N ALA A 196 -12.19 -2.70 -16.54
CA ALA A 196 -11.50 -3.79 -17.21
C ALA A 196 -12.36 -5.05 -17.38
N ASP A 197 -12.05 -5.84 -18.41
CA ASP A 197 -12.56 -7.20 -18.55
C ASP A 197 -11.95 -8.15 -17.50
N ILE A 198 -12.40 -9.41 -17.49
CA ILE A 198 -12.00 -10.39 -16.48
C ILE A 198 -10.49 -10.70 -16.54
N GLU A 199 -9.90 -10.77 -17.74
CA GLU A 199 -8.49 -11.13 -17.89
C GLU A 199 -7.59 -9.99 -17.43
N HIS A 200 -7.92 -8.75 -17.83
CA HIS A 200 -7.21 -7.56 -17.37
C HIS A 200 -7.39 -7.34 -15.86
N LYS A 201 -8.58 -7.54 -15.30
CA LYS A 201 -8.80 -7.45 -13.84
C LYS A 201 -7.89 -8.41 -13.08
N LYS A 202 -7.73 -9.63 -13.57
CA LYS A 202 -6.83 -10.62 -12.99
C LYS A 202 -5.38 -10.15 -13.01
N VAL A 203 -4.93 -9.54 -14.12
CA VAL A 203 -3.59 -8.94 -14.19
C VAL A 203 -3.40 -7.84 -13.14
N PHE A 204 -4.40 -6.96 -12.96
CA PHE A 204 -4.35 -5.94 -11.91
C PHE A 204 -4.29 -6.55 -10.52
N GLU A 205 -5.07 -7.60 -10.24
CA GLU A 205 -5.05 -8.29 -8.94
C GLU A 205 -3.69 -8.93 -8.65
N GLU A 206 -3.14 -9.67 -9.61
CA GLU A 206 -1.81 -10.30 -9.49
C GLU A 206 -0.74 -9.26 -9.19
N VAL A 207 -0.68 -8.16 -9.95
CA VAL A 207 0.33 -7.12 -9.75
C VAL A 207 0.07 -6.32 -8.47
N PHE A 208 -1.17 -6.01 -8.11
CA PHE A 208 -1.44 -5.27 -6.87
C PHE A 208 -1.14 -6.11 -5.62
N ASP A 209 -1.29 -7.44 -5.69
CA ASP A 209 -0.87 -8.33 -4.61
C ASP A 209 0.67 -8.39 -4.51
N GLU A 210 1.41 -8.40 -5.63
CA GLU A 210 2.88 -8.27 -5.64
C GLU A 210 3.36 -6.96 -5.01
N PHE A 211 2.63 -5.87 -5.23
CA PHE A 211 2.93 -4.52 -4.72
C PHE A 211 2.14 -4.16 -3.46
N GLN A 212 1.62 -5.14 -2.72
CA GLN A 212 0.81 -4.90 -1.52
C GLN A 212 1.51 -4.01 -0.49
N ASP A 213 2.82 -4.19 -0.29
CA ASP A 213 3.57 -3.41 0.71
C ASP A 213 3.69 -1.93 0.30
N VAL A 214 3.76 -1.64 -1.01
CA VAL A 214 3.71 -0.26 -1.53
C VAL A 214 2.32 0.34 -1.33
N ILE A 215 1.27 -0.42 -1.66
CA ILE A 215 -0.11 0.07 -1.57
C ILE A 215 -0.50 0.31 -0.11
N GLU A 216 -0.23 -0.64 0.77
CA GLU A 216 -0.66 -0.63 2.17
C GLU A 216 0.30 0.15 3.09
N GLY A 217 1.58 0.28 2.73
CA GLY A 217 2.59 1.02 3.48
C GLY A 217 2.76 2.43 2.97
N ASP A 218 3.22 2.58 1.73
CA ASP A 218 3.64 3.88 1.20
C ASP A 218 2.47 4.76 0.75
N LEU A 219 1.46 4.16 0.10
CA LEU A 219 0.30 4.90 -0.43
C LEU A 219 -0.78 5.10 0.62
N TYR A 220 -1.22 4.04 1.31
CA TYR A 220 -2.33 4.13 2.26
C TYR A 220 -2.12 5.22 3.31
N ASP A 221 -0.93 5.33 3.89
CA ASP A 221 -0.63 6.28 4.96
C ASP A 221 -0.70 7.73 4.47
N LYS A 222 -0.21 7.97 3.26
CA LYS A 222 -0.24 9.29 2.62
C LYS A 222 -1.64 9.65 2.16
N PHE A 223 -2.40 8.71 1.61
CA PHE A 223 -3.82 8.95 1.30
C PHE A 223 -4.66 9.20 2.56
N ALA A 224 -4.44 8.44 3.64
CA ALA A 224 -5.13 8.66 4.91
C ALA A 224 -4.80 10.04 5.49
N MET A 225 -3.52 10.44 5.43
CA MET A 225 -3.08 11.79 5.83
C MET A 225 -3.70 12.89 4.98
N ASP A 226 -3.70 12.75 3.65
CA ASP A 226 -4.31 13.71 2.73
C ASP A 226 -5.82 13.87 2.97
N VAL A 227 -6.53 12.75 3.17
CA VAL A 227 -7.95 12.75 3.56
C VAL A 227 -8.17 13.46 4.90
N TYR A 228 -7.28 13.25 5.88
CA TYR A 228 -7.34 13.94 7.16
C TYR A 228 -7.13 15.45 7.03
N LEU A 229 -6.08 15.88 6.30
CA LEU A 229 -5.77 17.29 6.04
C LEU A 229 -6.90 18.02 5.30
N LYS A 230 -7.64 17.31 4.45
CA LYS A 230 -8.84 17.81 3.74
C LYS A 230 -10.10 17.83 4.61
N GLY A 231 -10.07 17.30 5.84
CA GLY A 231 -11.24 17.19 6.72
C GLY A 231 -12.22 16.07 6.33
N ASP A 232 -11.81 15.17 5.44
CA ASP A 232 -12.66 14.15 4.82
C ASP A 232 -12.56 12.77 5.49
N HIS A 233 -11.88 12.67 6.63
CA HIS A 233 -11.65 11.42 7.37
C HIS A 233 -12.93 10.68 7.80
N HIS A 234 -14.06 11.37 7.88
CA HIS A 234 -15.36 10.77 8.16
C HIS A 234 -15.97 10.02 6.95
N LYS A 235 -15.43 10.22 5.74
CA LYS A 235 -15.96 9.61 4.50
C LYS A 235 -15.38 8.21 4.24
N TYR A 236 -14.23 7.89 4.83
CA TYR A 236 -13.50 6.65 4.57
C TYR A 236 -13.12 5.98 5.88
N ASP A 237 -13.60 4.75 6.08
CA ASP A 237 -13.00 3.84 7.04
C ASP A 237 -11.79 3.12 6.40
N ALA A 238 -11.04 2.36 7.20
CA ALA A 238 -9.84 1.68 6.73
C ALA A 238 -10.12 0.70 5.58
N GLU A 239 -11.28 0.02 5.64
CA GLU A 239 -11.76 -0.85 4.56
C GLU A 239 -12.04 -0.07 3.28
N GLY A 240 -12.77 1.04 3.39
CA GLY A 240 -13.19 1.87 2.27
C GLY A 240 -11.99 2.51 1.56
N LEU A 241 -10.99 2.97 2.33
CA LEU A 241 -9.75 3.49 1.76
C LEU A 241 -8.93 2.38 1.09
N SER A 242 -8.75 1.23 1.75
CA SER A 242 -8.05 0.08 1.14
C SER A 242 -8.74 -0.36 -0.15
N MET A 243 -10.07 -0.52 -0.13
CA MET A 243 -10.88 -0.83 -1.30
C MET A 243 -10.65 0.19 -2.44
N ALA A 244 -10.58 1.49 -2.13
CA ALA A 244 -10.33 2.52 -3.11
C ALA A 244 -8.93 2.39 -3.74
N LEU A 245 -7.90 2.15 -2.93
CA LEU A 245 -6.50 2.04 -3.40
C LEU A 245 -6.24 0.77 -4.22
N TYR A 246 -6.98 -0.30 -3.97
CA TYR A 246 -6.92 -1.50 -4.81
C TYR A 246 -7.87 -1.46 -6.01
N GLY A 247 -8.69 -0.42 -6.14
CA GLY A 247 -9.72 -0.37 -7.17
C GLY A 247 -10.78 -1.45 -7.05
N ARG A 248 -10.98 -2.01 -5.85
CA ARG A 248 -11.94 -3.08 -5.60
C ARG A 248 -13.36 -2.52 -5.54
N THR A 249 -14.31 -3.33 -5.97
CA THR A 249 -15.75 -3.18 -5.78
C THR A 249 -16.16 -3.79 -4.44
N LYS A 250 -17.39 -3.50 -4.00
CA LYS A 250 -17.92 -4.11 -2.76
C LYS A 250 -18.05 -5.62 -2.90
N GLU A 251 -18.34 -6.10 -4.11
CA GLU A 251 -18.44 -7.50 -4.47
C GLU A 251 -17.08 -8.20 -4.36
N GLU A 252 -16.02 -7.63 -4.94
CA GLU A 252 -14.64 -8.16 -4.82
C GLU A 252 -14.19 -8.21 -3.34
N VAL A 253 -14.46 -7.15 -2.56
CA VAL A 253 -14.16 -7.15 -1.11
C VAL A 253 -14.96 -8.22 -0.36
N LYS A 254 -16.20 -8.48 -0.74
CA LYS A 254 -17.04 -9.54 -0.15
C LYS A 254 -16.52 -10.93 -0.50
N GLU A 255 -16.03 -11.13 -1.73
CA GLU A 255 -15.39 -12.36 -2.17
C GLU A 255 -14.10 -12.62 -1.39
N LYS A 256 -13.23 -11.61 -1.28
CA LYS A 256 -12.01 -11.70 -0.45
C LYS A 256 -12.32 -11.99 1.02
N LYS A 257 -13.34 -11.36 1.61
CA LYS A 257 -13.82 -11.70 2.97
C LYS A 257 -14.29 -13.15 3.09
N LEU A 258 -14.90 -13.71 2.05
CA LEU A 258 -15.32 -15.11 2.03
C LEU A 258 -14.12 -16.06 1.92
N GLU A 259 -13.12 -15.73 1.11
CA GLU A 259 -11.86 -16.46 1.02
C GLU A 259 -11.13 -16.46 2.36
N ASN A 260 -10.91 -15.28 2.95
CA ASN A 260 -10.30 -15.16 4.27
C ASN A 260 -11.09 -15.94 5.34
N ARG A 261 -12.42 -15.95 5.27
CA ARG A 261 -13.25 -16.72 6.20
C ARG A 261 -13.01 -18.23 6.08
N LYS A 262 -12.87 -18.75 4.85
CA LYS A 262 -12.52 -20.16 4.61
C LYS A 262 -11.14 -20.49 5.15
N THR A 263 -10.14 -19.65 4.87
CA THR A 263 -8.77 -19.83 5.37
C THR A 263 -8.73 -19.83 6.89
N VAL A 264 -9.43 -18.90 7.54
CA VAL A 264 -9.54 -18.87 9.01
C VAL A 264 -10.30 -20.08 9.56
N ALA A 265 -11.35 -20.56 8.89
CA ALA A 265 -12.07 -21.76 9.32
C ALA A 265 -11.15 -22.98 9.34
N GLN A 266 -10.34 -23.13 8.30
CA GLN A 266 -9.33 -24.19 8.19
C GLN A 266 -8.25 -24.03 9.26
N TYR A 267 -7.69 -22.82 9.41
CA TYR A 267 -6.67 -22.51 10.42
C TYR A 267 -7.16 -22.88 11.84
N LEU A 268 -8.38 -22.49 12.18
CA LEU A 268 -8.99 -22.82 13.47
C LEU A 268 -9.16 -24.34 13.69
N LEU A 269 -9.42 -25.12 12.64
CA LEU A 269 -9.54 -26.58 12.74
C LEU A 269 -8.19 -27.26 12.94
N GLU A 270 -7.15 -26.76 12.28
CA GLU A 270 -5.78 -27.26 12.37
C GLU A 270 -5.15 -26.95 13.74
N HIS A 271 -5.45 -25.76 14.29
CA HIS A 271 -4.84 -25.26 15.54
C HIS A 271 -5.79 -25.39 16.74
N LYS A 272 -6.93 -26.09 16.61
CA LYS A 272 -7.91 -26.23 17.71
C LYS A 272 -7.32 -26.93 18.94
N ASP A 273 -6.27 -27.72 18.79
CA ASP A 273 -5.65 -28.46 19.88
C ASP A 273 -4.51 -27.67 20.54
N ASP A 274 -4.04 -26.59 19.91
CA ASP A 274 -2.98 -25.74 20.43
C ASP A 274 -3.39 -24.94 21.67
N GLU A 275 -2.39 -24.57 22.46
CA GLU A 275 -2.57 -23.67 23.59
C GLU A 275 -2.96 -22.26 23.10
N PRO A 276 -3.93 -21.58 23.77
CA PRO A 276 -4.21 -20.18 23.48
C PRO A 276 -2.97 -19.32 23.69
N SER A 277 -2.70 -18.46 22.72
CA SER A 277 -1.59 -17.49 22.78
C SER A 277 -1.98 -16.16 22.16
N ILE A 278 -1.19 -15.14 22.43
CA ILE A 278 -1.35 -13.81 21.84
C ILE A 278 -1.05 -13.87 20.34
N GLU A 279 -0.05 -14.67 19.97
CA GLU A 279 0.37 -14.89 18.59
C GLU A 279 -0.76 -15.54 17.78
N LEU A 280 -1.49 -16.50 18.36
CA LEU A 280 -2.67 -17.10 17.73
C LEU A 280 -3.76 -16.05 17.48
N LEU A 281 -4.03 -15.17 18.46
CA LEU A 281 -5.00 -14.08 18.28
C LEU A 281 -4.59 -13.11 17.17
N GLN A 282 -3.32 -12.75 17.13
CA GLN A 282 -2.77 -11.88 16.10
C GLN A 282 -2.86 -12.53 14.72
N GLU A 283 -2.57 -13.82 14.63
CA GLU A 283 -2.62 -14.57 13.38
C GLU A 283 -4.06 -14.73 12.87
N LEU A 284 -5.01 -15.02 13.75
CA LEU A 284 -6.44 -15.02 13.40
C LEU A 284 -6.88 -13.65 12.85
N HIS A 285 -6.43 -12.56 13.46
CA HIS A 285 -6.70 -11.22 12.97
C HIS A 285 -6.10 -11.01 11.57
N ARG A 286 -4.82 -11.36 11.40
CA ARG A 286 -4.06 -11.18 10.16
C ARG A 286 -4.72 -11.93 9.00
N ILE A 287 -4.98 -13.23 9.15
CA ILE A 287 -5.59 -14.06 8.10
C ILE A 287 -6.99 -13.55 7.76
N TYR A 288 -7.80 -13.19 8.76
CA TYR A 288 -9.17 -12.76 8.50
C TYR A 288 -9.27 -11.45 7.70
N ASN A 289 -8.30 -10.57 7.89
CA ASN A 289 -8.34 -9.21 7.37
C ASN A 289 -7.35 -8.96 6.21
N ASP A 290 -6.66 -10.02 5.74
CA ASP A 290 -5.71 -9.94 4.63
C ASP A 290 -6.34 -9.35 3.36
N GLY A 291 -5.71 -8.31 2.80
CA GLY A 291 -6.23 -7.57 1.65
C GLY A 291 -7.55 -6.83 1.88
N ILE A 292 -8.03 -6.72 3.12
CA ILE A 292 -9.25 -5.97 3.47
C ILE A 292 -8.90 -4.63 4.13
N VAL A 293 -7.92 -4.64 5.04
CA VAL A 293 -7.33 -3.45 5.66
C VAL A 293 -5.81 -3.61 5.61
N PRO A 294 -5.03 -2.53 5.71
CA PRO A 294 -3.57 -2.63 5.62
C PRO A 294 -2.97 -3.58 6.65
N LYS A 295 -1.93 -4.34 6.28
CA LYS A 295 -1.21 -5.30 7.14
C LYS A 295 -0.85 -4.74 8.51
N LYS A 296 -0.50 -3.45 8.60
CA LYS A 296 -0.16 -2.81 9.88
C LYS A 296 -1.29 -2.83 10.91
N TYR A 297 -2.56 -2.92 10.48
CA TYR A 297 -3.73 -3.03 11.37
C TYR A 297 -3.82 -4.42 12.04
N ALA A 298 -3.09 -5.42 11.54
CA ALA A 298 -2.94 -6.71 12.21
C ALA A 298 -1.95 -6.67 13.39
N ASN A 299 -1.27 -5.54 13.61
CA ASN A 299 -0.43 -5.36 14.79
C ASN A 299 -1.27 -4.86 15.97
N PHE A 300 -0.90 -5.28 17.17
CA PHE A 300 -1.42 -4.66 18.38
C PHE A 300 -1.06 -3.17 18.41
N ARG A 301 -1.97 -2.39 18.99
CA ARG A 301 -1.73 -0.97 19.24
C ARG A 301 -0.51 -0.80 20.16
N ARG A 302 0.26 0.26 19.91
CA ARG A 302 1.48 0.61 20.66
C ARG A 302 1.22 1.84 21.52
N GLU A 303 2.18 2.18 22.37
CA GLU A 303 2.13 3.36 23.23
C GLU A 303 1.64 4.62 22.48
N GLY A 304 0.72 5.36 23.10
CA GLY A 304 0.12 6.56 22.52
C GLY A 304 -1.00 6.31 21.49
N HIS A 305 -1.27 5.06 21.11
CA HIS A 305 -2.41 4.74 20.25
C HIS A 305 -3.68 4.57 21.06
N GLU A 306 -4.65 5.45 20.84
CA GLU A 306 -5.96 5.43 21.48
C GLU A 306 -7.04 5.07 20.46
N VAL A 307 -8.07 4.33 20.88
CA VAL A 307 -9.21 3.98 20.02
C VAL A 307 -10.51 4.14 20.80
N SER A 308 -11.45 4.85 20.19
CA SER A 308 -12.84 4.95 20.61
C SER A 308 -13.71 4.00 19.78
N PHE A 309 -14.69 3.34 20.40
CA PHE A 309 -15.53 2.35 19.74
C PHE A 309 -16.93 2.28 20.38
N GLY A 310 -17.90 1.70 19.67
CA GLY A 310 -19.28 1.58 20.16
C GLY A 310 -20.00 2.91 20.40
N GLY A 311 -19.39 4.04 19.99
CA GLY A 311 -19.90 5.39 20.18
C GLY A 311 -19.82 5.92 21.62
N LYS A 312 -19.39 5.10 22.59
CA LYS A 312 -19.32 5.48 24.01
C LYS A 312 -18.13 4.86 24.76
N ARG A 313 -17.29 4.07 24.10
CA ARG A 313 -16.22 3.33 24.77
C ARG A 313 -14.88 3.75 24.26
N VAL A 314 -13.89 3.64 25.14
CA VAL A 314 -12.48 3.68 24.74
C VAL A 314 -11.84 2.35 25.08
N GLY A 315 -10.95 1.87 24.20
CA GLY A 315 -10.16 0.67 24.43
C GLY A 315 -9.14 0.89 25.53
N VAL A 316 -8.39 -0.16 25.91
CA VAL A 316 -7.22 0.04 26.78
C VAL A 316 -6.19 0.91 26.05
N LEU A 317 -5.36 1.66 26.77
CA LEU A 317 -4.26 2.40 26.17
C LEU A 317 -3.30 1.43 25.47
N GLY A 318 -2.64 1.89 24.41
CA GLY A 318 -1.83 1.00 23.58
C GLY A 318 -0.67 0.34 24.34
N GLU A 319 -0.06 1.05 25.29
CA GLU A 319 0.96 0.52 26.21
C GLU A 319 0.44 -0.57 27.16
N ASP A 320 -0.88 -0.60 27.41
CA ASP A 320 -1.53 -1.54 28.32
C ASP A 320 -2.06 -2.80 27.60
N VAL A 321 -2.17 -2.77 26.27
CA VAL A 321 -2.77 -3.84 25.45
C VAL A 321 -2.11 -5.19 25.72
N ARG A 322 -0.78 -5.25 25.70
CA ARG A 322 -0.07 -6.54 25.80
C ARG A 322 -0.30 -7.21 27.14
N ALA A 323 -0.16 -6.46 28.24
CA ALA A 323 -0.37 -6.98 29.59
C ALA A 323 -1.81 -7.45 29.83
N GLU A 324 -2.81 -6.76 29.28
CA GLU A 324 -4.21 -7.21 29.39
C GLU A 324 -4.50 -8.44 28.53
N LEU A 325 -3.88 -8.56 27.36
CA LEU A 325 -3.96 -9.78 26.56
C LEU A 325 -3.30 -10.98 27.24
N GLU A 326 -2.13 -10.80 27.88
CA GLU A 326 -1.47 -11.86 28.65
C GLU A 326 -2.42 -12.40 29.73
N ARG A 327 -3.10 -11.51 30.48
CA ARG A 327 -4.10 -11.89 31.49
C ARG A 327 -5.35 -12.52 30.91
N LEU A 328 -5.81 -12.08 29.74
CA LEU A 328 -6.91 -12.72 29.02
C LEU A 328 -6.54 -14.17 28.66
N ILE A 329 -5.33 -14.38 28.14
CA ILE A 329 -4.82 -15.70 27.79
C ILE A 329 -4.68 -16.59 29.03
N ASP A 330 -4.15 -16.09 30.14
CA ASP A 330 -4.03 -16.85 31.39
C ASP A 330 -5.40 -17.32 31.91
N ARG A 331 -6.39 -16.43 31.95
CA ARG A 331 -7.76 -16.82 32.32
C ARG A 331 -8.39 -17.81 31.35
N THR A 332 -8.02 -17.72 30.08
CA THR A 332 -8.45 -18.68 29.07
C THR A 332 -7.90 -20.06 29.38
N LYS A 333 -6.61 -20.17 29.71
CA LYS A 333 -5.97 -21.42 30.13
C LYS A 333 -6.61 -21.98 31.40
N GLU A 334 -6.81 -21.14 32.41
CA GLU A 334 -7.51 -21.56 33.64
C GLU A 334 -8.91 -22.10 33.36
N MET A 335 -9.67 -21.46 32.46
CA MET A 335 -11.00 -21.92 32.05
C MET A 335 -10.92 -23.31 31.39
N LEU A 336 -9.93 -23.52 30.53
CA LEU A 336 -9.71 -24.80 29.84
C LEU A 336 -9.33 -25.91 30.83
N ASP A 337 -8.46 -25.62 31.80
CA ASP A 337 -7.95 -26.56 32.81
C ASP A 337 -9.04 -27.03 33.79
N ARG A 338 -9.99 -26.15 34.13
CA ARG A 338 -11.09 -26.47 35.05
C ARG A 338 -12.05 -27.53 34.51
N LYS A 339 -11.86 -28.00 33.26
CA LYS A 339 -12.73 -28.95 32.56
C LYS A 339 -14.21 -28.56 32.63
N SER A 340 -14.53 -27.25 32.66
CA SER A 340 -15.91 -26.75 32.61
C SER A 340 -16.68 -27.46 31.49
N ILE A 341 -17.83 -28.07 31.80
CA ILE A 341 -18.65 -28.80 30.80
C ILE A 341 -19.97 -28.10 30.51
N GLY A 342 -20.48 -28.30 29.31
CA GLY A 342 -21.83 -27.90 28.90
C GLY A 342 -22.07 -26.39 28.95
N VAL A 343 -23.18 -25.99 29.59
CA VAL A 343 -23.68 -24.61 29.59
C VAL A 343 -22.67 -23.62 30.19
N ARG A 344 -21.94 -24.03 31.22
CA ARG A 344 -20.97 -23.17 31.92
C ARG A 344 -19.79 -22.79 31.03
N TYR A 345 -19.29 -23.72 30.21
CA TYR A 345 -18.19 -23.46 29.28
C TYR A 345 -18.56 -22.36 28.28
N GLY A 346 -19.74 -22.46 27.66
CA GLY A 346 -20.20 -21.47 26.69
C GLY A 346 -20.36 -20.08 27.31
N MET A 347 -20.79 -19.99 28.56
CA MET A 347 -20.88 -18.70 29.27
C MET A 347 -19.51 -18.11 29.59
N GLU A 348 -18.54 -18.93 30.03
CA GLU A 348 -17.18 -18.48 30.31
C GLU A 348 -16.48 -18.03 29.02
N ALA A 349 -16.61 -18.78 27.92
CA ALA A 349 -16.11 -18.38 26.60
C ALA A 349 -16.76 -17.06 26.09
N ALA A 350 -18.07 -16.88 26.31
CA ALA A 350 -18.77 -15.64 25.99
C ALA A 350 -18.27 -14.43 26.80
N LYS A 351 -17.86 -14.63 28.06
CA LYS A 351 -17.24 -13.56 28.87
C LYS A 351 -15.88 -13.17 28.31
N LEU A 352 -15.03 -14.15 27.98
CA LEU A 352 -13.70 -13.92 27.39
C LEU A 352 -13.81 -13.22 26.01
N HIS A 353 -14.83 -13.53 25.23
CA HIS A 353 -15.16 -12.82 23.99
C HIS A 353 -15.42 -11.31 24.22
N ASN A 354 -16.30 -10.99 25.18
CA ASN A 354 -16.61 -9.59 25.49
C ASN A 354 -15.37 -8.88 26.01
N GLU A 355 -14.58 -9.55 26.84
CA GLU A 355 -13.37 -9.00 27.42
C GLU A 355 -12.31 -8.65 26.36
N MET A 356 -12.05 -9.56 25.41
CA MET A 356 -11.20 -9.27 24.25
C MET A 356 -11.69 -8.02 23.50
N LEU A 357 -13.01 -7.92 23.29
CA LEU A 357 -13.59 -6.79 22.59
C LEU A 357 -13.50 -5.47 23.38
N HIS A 358 -13.56 -5.54 24.71
CA HIS A 358 -13.36 -4.39 25.59
C HIS A 358 -11.89 -3.94 25.64
N ILE A 359 -10.94 -4.88 25.67
CA ILE A 359 -9.51 -4.58 25.54
C ILE A 359 -9.28 -3.82 24.22
N HIS A 360 -9.93 -4.25 23.14
CA HIS A 360 -9.87 -3.61 21.84
C HIS A 360 -8.42 -3.49 21.31
N PRO A 361 -7.68 -4.61 21.23
CA PRO A 361 -6.23 -4.59 21.09
C PRO A 361 -5.69 -4.12 19.73
N PHE A 362 -6.51 -4.11 18.67
CA PHE A 362 -6.13 -3.70 17.32
C PHE A 362 -6.70 -2.32 16.97
N SER A 363 -6.16 -1.67 15.94
CA SER A 363 -6.64 -0.35 15.47
C SER A 363 -8.02 -0.42 14.79
N ASP A 364 -8.40 -1.58 14.24
CA ASP A 364 -9.72 -1.82 13.65
C ASP A 364 -10.08 -3.31 13.82
N ARG A 365 -11.30 -3.73 13.45
CA ARG A 365 -11.73 -5.14 13.30
C ARG A 365 -11.71 -6.00 14.57
N ASN A 366 -11.69 -5.38 15.74
CA ASN A 366 -11.75 -6.07 17.03
C ASN A 366 -13.01 -6.93 17.18
N GLY A 367 -14.17 -6.48 16.68
CA GLY A 367 -15.42 -7.25 16.76
C GLY A 367 -15.43 -8.55 15.95
N SER A 368 -14.74 -8.58 14.81
CA SER A 368 -14.55 -9.81 14.05
C SER A 368 -13.57 -10.75 14.75
N THR A 369 -12.46 -10.19 15.25
CA THR A 369 -11.41 -10.97 15.92
C THR A 369 -11.89 -11.57 17.24
N SER A 370 -12.67 -10.84 18.03
CA SER A 370 -13.28 -11.39 19.25
C SER A 370 -14.21 -12.56 18.94
N MET A 371 -14.89 -12.54 17.79
CA MET A 371 -15.73 -13.64 17.35
C MET A 371 -14.90 -14.86 16.94
N LEU A 372 -13.79 -14.66 16.23
CA LEU A 372 -12.85 -15.75 15.90
C LEU A 372 -12.25 -16.37 17.16
N PHE A 373 -11.96 -15.55 18.17
CA PHE A 373 -11.53 -16.04 19.47
C PHE A 373 -12.62 -16.90 20.14
N LEU A 374 -13.89 -16.47 20.12
CA LEU A 374 -14.99 -17.29 20.62
C LEU A 374 -15.10 -18.62 19.86
N GLU A 375 -14.94 -18.60 18.54
CA GLU A 375 -14.93 -19.81 17.72
C GLU A 375 -13.78 -20.75 18.08
N PHE A 376 -12.57 -20.23 18.25
CA PHE A 376 -11.42 -20.99 18.72
C PHE A 376 -11.73 -21.72 20.02
N LEU A 377 -12.24 -20.98 21.02
CA LEU A 377 -12.63 -21.56 22.31
C LEU A 377 -13.68 -22.65 22.15
N MET A 378 -14.70 -22.43 21.31
CA MET A 378 -15.74 -23.43 21.09
C MET A 378 -15.25 -24.62 20.25
N ALA A 379 -14.27 -24.42 19.36
CA ALA A 379 -13.66 -25.47 18.53
C ALA A 379 -12.91 -26.50 19.38
N LYS A 380 -12.26 -26.06 20.48
CA LYS A 380 -11.70 -26.96 21.52
C LYS A 380 -12.76 -27.88 22.15
N ARG A 381 -14.05 -27.56 22.00
CA ARG A 381 -15.21 -28.36 22.45
C ARG A 381 -16.06 -28.89 21.28
N GLY A 382 -15.43 -29.10 20.14
CA GLY A 382 -16.03 -29.73 18.97
C GLY A 382 -17.08 -28.86 18.26
N TYR A 383 -17.00 -27.54 18.36
CA TYR A 383 -17.59 -26.68 17.34
C TYR A 383 -16.77 -26.78 16.05
N VAL A 384 -17.44 -26.75 14.91
CA VAL A 384 -16.78 -26.73 13.59
C VAL A 384 -16.95 -25.32 13.01
N PRO A 385 -15.87 -24.54 12.87
CA PRO A 385 -15.90 -23.22 12.24
C PRO A 385 -16.56 -23.26 10.86
N GLN A 386 -17.40 -22.25 10.57
CA GLN A 386 -18.16 -22.20 9.33
C GLN A 386 -17.43 -21.40 8.25
N GLU A 387 -17.21 -21.97 7.07
CA GLU A 387 -16.64 -21.27 5.92
C GLU A 387 -17.46 -20.04 5.46
N LYS A 388 -18.74 -19.96 5.83
CA LYS A 388 -19.63 -18.84 5.52
C LYS A 388 -20.22 -18.28 6.81
N LYS A 389 -20.05 -16.97 7.02
CA LYS A 389 -20.68 -16.24 8.12
C LYS A 389 -22.14 -15.95 7.79
N THR A 390 -23.04 -16.05 8.78
CA THR A 390 -24.41 -15.55 8.64
C THR A 390 -24.43 -14.03 8.65
N ALA A 391 -25.34 -13.42 7.88
CA ALA A 391 -25.49 -11.96 7.88
C ALA A 391 -25.91 -11.40 9.26
N HIS A 392 -26.74 -12.13 9.99
CA HIS A 392 -27.18 -11.72 11.32
C HIS A 392 -26.19 -12.15 12.42
N TYR A 393 -25.73 -11.19 13.21
CA TYR A 393 -24.75 -11.38 14.28
C TYR A 393 -25.21 -12.39 15.34
N TYR A 394 -26.43 -12.23 15.87
CA TYR A 394 -26.92 -13.11 16.94
C TYR A 394 -27.24 -14.53 16.46
N ASP A 395 -27.62 -14.71 15.20
CA ASP A 395 -27.74 -16.03 14.60
C ASP A 395 -26.37 -16.71 14.52
N TYR A 396 -25.33 -15.93 14.25
CA TYR A 396 -23.96 -16.43 14.24
C TYR A 396 -23.52 -16.86 15.64
N VAL A 397 -23.69 -15.99 16.63
CA VAL A 397 -23.37 -16.30 18.04
C VAL A 397 -24.10 -17.56 18.48
N ARG A 398 -25.41 -17.66 18.25
CA ARG A 398 -26.22 -18.85 18.57
C ARG A 398 -25.60 -20.13 18.00
N LYS A 399 -25.14 -20.11 16.75
CA LYS A 399 -24.49 -21.28 16.14
C LYS A 399 -23.17 -21.62 16.83
N VAL A 400 -22.31 -20.63 17.08
CA VAL A 400 -20.99 -20.82 17.73
C VAL A 400 -21.15 -21.40 19.13
N VAL A 401 -22.06 -20.85 19.94
CA VAL A 401 -22.29 -21.30 21.32
C VAL A 401 -23.30 -22.46 21.42
N LYS A 402 -23.58 -23.16 20.31
CA LYS A 402 -24.48 -24.33 20.24
C LYS A 402 -25.87 -24.08 20.86
N ASN A 403 -26.48 -22.93 20.54
CA ASN A 403 -27.77 -22.44 21.03
C ASN A 403 -27.87 -22.28 22.55
N ASN A 404 -26.76 -22.13 23.27
CA ASN A 404 -26.77 -21.83 24.69
C ASN A 404 -27.35 -20.41 24.95
N PRO A 405 -28.57 -20.28 25.52
CA PRO A 405 -29.22 -18.98 25.66
C PRO A 405 -28.50 -18.08 26.67
N LEU A 406 -27.87 -18.64 27.70
CA LEU A 406 -27.12 -17.86 28.69
C LEU A 406 -25.84 -17.28 28.08
N ALA A 407 -25.13 -18.05 27.26
CA ALA A 407 -23.95 -17.55 26.54
C ALA A 407 -24.32 -16.44 25.55
N VAL A 408 -25.43 -16.60 24.80
CA VAL A 408 -25.95 -15.55 23.92
C VAL A 408 -26.29 -14.28 24.71
N ALA A 409 -26.94 -14.43 25.88
CA ALA A 409 -27.28 -13.30 26.75
C ALA A 409 -26.02 -12.60 27.29
N VAL A 410 -24.96 -13.35 27.64
CA VAL A 410 -23.67 -12.78 28.06
C VAL A 410 -23.05 -11.94 26.94
N VAL A 411 -22.96 -12.47 25.71
CA VAL A 411 -22.45 -11.68 24.57
C VAL A 411 -23.31 -10.44 24.35
N GLY A 412 -24.64 -10.60 24.33
CA GLY A 412 -25.57 -9.49 24.13
C GLY A 412 -25.48 -8.40 25.21
N ALA A 413 -25.30 -8.78 26.47
CA ALA A 413 -25.14 -7.84 27.58
C ALA A 413 -23.87 -6.99 27.43
N GLY A 414 -22.74 -7.61 27.04
CA GLY A 414 -21.50 -6.86 26.76
C GLY A 414 -21.68 -5.89 25.59
N GLN A 415 -22.25 -6.35 24.47
CA GLN A 415 -22.55 -5.48 23.32
C GLN A 415 -23.47 -4.31 23.69
N TYR A 416 -24.50 -4.58 24.50
CA TYR A 416 -25.41 -3.55 24.99
C TYR A 416 -24.68 -2.52 25.86
N GLU A 417 -23.84 -2.96 26.79
CA GLU A 417 -23.02 -2.07 27.63
C GLU A 417 -22.13 -1.17 26.77
N MET A 418 -21.43 -1.74 25.77
CA MET A 418 -20.53 -0.99 24.89
C MET A 418 -21.22 0.10 24.08
N VAL A 419 -22.50 -0.07 23.76
CA VAL A 419 -23.27 0.93 22.98
C VAL A 419 -23.98 1.94 23.89
N ARG A 420 -24.26 1.59 25.15
CA ARG A 420 -25.14 2.39 26.02
C ARG A 420 -24.42 3.16 27.10
N SER A 421 -23.29 2.65 27.58
CA SER A 421 -22.59 3.18 28.74
C SER A 421 -21.24 3.75 28.35
N PHE A 422 -20.99 5.00 28.76
CA PHE A 422 -19.66 5.56 28.68
C PHE A 422 -18.70 4.76 29.56
N GLY A 423 -17.48 4.51 29.08
CA GLY A 423 -16.50 3.80 29.88
C GLY A 423 -15.32 3.21 29.11
N TYR A 424 -14.44 2.59 29.87
CA TYR A 424 -13.27 1.86 29.39
C TYR A 424 -13.22 0.49 30.05
N PHE A 425 -12.35 -0.38 29.54
CA PHE A 425 -12.14 -1.69 30.13
C PHE A 425 -11.50 -1.57 31.53
N LYS A 426 -12.14 -2.12 32.56
CA LYS A 426 -11.64 -2.08 33.95
C LYS A 426 -10.77 -3.30 34.23
N GLY A 427 -9.57 -3.29 33.63
CA GLY A 427 -8.54 -4.29 33.81
C GLY A 427 -7.66 -4.04 35.03
N GLU A 428 -6.52 -4.73 35.07
CA GLU A 428 -5.52 -4.56 36.11
C GLU A 428 -4.51 -3.46 35.76
N THR A 429 -4.19 -3.24 34.48
CA THR A 429 -3.38 -2.10 34.02
C THR A 429 -4.10 -0.77 34.15
N THR A 430 -5.44 -0.78 34.16
CA THR A 430 -6.23 0.45 34.30
C THR A 430 -6.34 0.93 35.74
N LYS A 431 -5.98 0.08 36.71
CA LYS A 431 -5.96 0.46 38.13
C LYS A 431 -4.89 1.50 38.37
N GLY A 432 -5.25 2.62 38.98
CA GLY A 432 -4.36 3.76 39.20
C GLY A 432 -4.18 4.66 37.96
N LYS A 433 -4.87 4.36 36.85
CA LYS A 433 -4.90 5.19 35.63
C LYS A 433 -6.31 5.75 35.34
N GLU A 434 -7.23 5.66 36.30
CA GLU A 434 -8.64 5.98 36.10
C GLU A 434 -8.84 7.41 35.59
N ASP A 435 -8.07 8.37 36.10
CA ASP A 435 -8.11 9.77 35.67
C ASP A 435 -7.66 9.94 34.21
N GLN A 436 -6.67 9.16 33.75
CA GLN A 436 -6.20 9.20 32.35
C GLN A 436 -7.29 8.70 31.41
N TYR A 437 -7.93 7.58 31.73
CA TYR A 437 -9.02 7.04 30.93
C TYR A 437 -10.27 7.92 30.96
N GLN A 438 -10.55 8.57 32.10
CA GLN A 438 -11.65 9.53 32.22
C GLN A 438 -11.38 10.78 31.37
N ALA A 439 -10.16 11.33 31.42
CA ALA A 439 -9.77 12.44 30.56
C ALA A 439 -9.89 12.09 29.07
N LEU A 440 -9.52 10.86 28.69
CA LEU A 440 -9.70 10.36 27.34
C LEU A 440 -11.19 10.31 26.94
N LEU A 441 -12.06 9.75 27.79
CA LEU A 441 -13.50 9.73 27.54
C LEU A 441 -14.10 11.14 27.40
N GLU A 442 -13.70 12.08 28.26
CA GLU A 442 -14.16 13.46 28.21
C GLU A 442 -13.67 14.18 26.94
N ARG A 443 -12.46 13.86 26.47
CA ARG A 443 -11.94 14.39 25.21
C ARG A 443 -12.72 13.87 24.00
N GLU A 444 -13.06 12.59 23.98
CA GLU A 444 -13.75 11.95 22.85
C GLU A 444 -15.25 12.25 22.83
N TYR A 445 -15.89 12.36 23.99
CA TYR A 445 -17.36 12.42 24.12
C TYR A 445 -17.89 13.64 24.89
N GLY A 446 -17.01 14.53 25.33
CA GLY A 446 -17.39 15.71 26.11
C GLY A 446 -17.87 15.39 27.52
N THR A 447 -18.59 16.34 28.12
CA THR A 447 -19.06 16.24 29.52
C THR A 447 -20.16 15.20 29.74
N GLU A 448 -20.76 14.65 28.68
CA GLU A 448 -21.76 13.57 28.78
C GLU A 448 -21.16 12.25 29.29
N ALA A 449 -19.83 12.13 29.33
CA ALA A 449 -19.11 10.95 29.82
C ALA A 449 -18.85 10.94 31.34
N LYS A 450 -19.29 11.98 32.08
CA LYS A 450 -19.29 12.01 33.55
C LYS A 450 -20.54 11.36 34.11
#